data_AF-A0A377ZQY5-F1
#
_entry.id   AF-A0A377ZQY5-F1
#
_cell.length_a   1.000
_cell.length_b   1.000
_cell.length_c   1.000
_cell.angle_alpha   90.00
_cell.angle_beta   90.00
_cell.angle_gamma   90.00
#
_symmetry.space_group_name_H-M   'P 1'
#
loop_
_entity.id
_entity.type
_entity.pdbx_description
1 polymer ?
#
loop_
_entity_poly.entity_id
_entity_poly.type
_entity_poly.pdbx_seq_one_letter_code
_entity_poly.pdbx_strand_id
1 'polypeptide(L)'
;MMYHIPDVLSTDQVAEFTRQLAQAEWVDGRVTVGSQGAAVKQNQQIDTRTPLYARLQAAVLDMLRGHPQFFFRRAAANDFRAVV
;
A
#
# COMPACT_ATOMS: atom_id res chain seq x y z
N MET A 1 -11.97 -4.66 -14.66
CA MET A 1 -10.70 -4.61 -15.41
C MET A 1 -9.75 -3.67 -14.68
N MET A 2 -8.57 -4.15 -14.29
CA MET A 2 -7.54 -3.42 -13.54
C MET A 2 -6.33 -3.16 -14.45
N TYR A 3 -5.69 -1.99 -14.36
CA TYR A 3 -4.47 -1.66 -15.11
C TYR A 3 -3.24 -2.08 -14.30
N HIS A 4 -2.31 -2.79 -14.92
CA HIS A 4 -1.10 -3.29 -14.27
C HIS A 4 0.10 -2.39 -14.61
N ILE A 5 0.84 -1.96 -13.58
CA ILE A 5 2.13 -1.31 -13.73
C ILE A 5 3.20 -2.36 -13.37
N PRO A 6 3.94 -2.89 -14.35
CA PRO A 6 4.96 -3.89 -14.08
C PRO A 6 6.18 -3.26 -13.40
N ASP A 7 6.95 -4.10 -12.71
CA ASP A 7 8.30 -3.79 -12.21
C ASP A 7 8.39 -2.53 -11.33
N VAL A 8 7.34 -2.26 -10.54
CA VAL A 8 7.32 -1.15 -9.57
C VAL A 8 8.35 -1.36 -8.46
N LEU A 9 8.50 -2.60 -8.00
CA LEU A 9 9.50 -3.01 -7.02
C LEU A 9 10.46 -3.99 -7.67
N SER A 10 11.77 -3.82 -7.46
CA SER A 10 12.76 -4.84 -7.81
C SER A 10 12.66 -6.05 -6.88
N THR A 11 13.19 -7.19 -7.30
CA THR A 11 13.21 -8.41 -6.48
C THR A 11 13.90 -8.20 -5.13
N ASP A 12 15.00 -7.43 -5.10
CA ASP A 12 15.73 -7.13 -3.87
C ASP A 12 14.91 -6.25 -2.92
N GLN A 13 14.17 -5.28 -3.47
CA GLN A 13 13.28 -4.41 -2.70
C GLN A 13 12.10 -5.20 -2.11
N VAL A 14 11.52 -6.12 -2.88
CA VAL A 14 10.49 -7.04 -2.38
C VAL A 14 11.03 -7.90 -1.24
N ALA A 15 12.24 -8.45 -1.39
CA ALA A 15 12.86 -9.27 -0.35
C ALA A 15 13.11 -8.48 0.94
N GLU A 16 13.60 -7.25 0.83
CA GLU A 16 13.83 -6.38 1.98
C GLU A 16 12.52 -6.00 2.68
N PHE A 17 11.49 -5.63 1.94
CA PHE A 17 10.19 -5.30 2.53
C PHE A 17 9.59 -6.50 3.23
N THR A 18 9.70 -7.69 2.63
CA THR A 18 9.23 -8.94 3.22
C THR A 18 9.94 -9.23 4.55
N ARG A 19 11.26 -9.02 4.62
CA ARG A 19 12.01 -9.17 5.88
C ARG A 19 11.54 -8.20 6.96
N GLN A 20 11.35 -6.93 6.63
CA GLN A 20 10.88 -5.92 7.58
C GLN A 20 9.45 -6.20 8.05
N LEU A 21 8.57 -6.61 7.15
CA LEU A 21 7.18 -6.95 7.45
C LEU A 21 7.05 -8.23 8.29
N ALA A 22 7.95 -9.21 8.12
CA ALA A 22 7.99 -10.41 8.94
C ALA A 22 8.30 -10.12 10.42
N GLN A 23 8.96 -8.99 10.71
CA GLN A 23 9.29 -8.54 12.07
C GLN A 23 8.30 -7.51 12.61
N ALA A 24 7.32 -7.09 11.80
CA ALA A 24 6.35 -6.08 12.18
C ALA A 24 5.27 -6.65 13.11
N GLU A 25 4.66 -5.77 13.90
CA GLU A 25 3.45 -6.11 14.64
C GLU A 25 2.24 -6.04 13.69
N TRP A 26 1.58 -7.19 13.54
CA TRP A 26 0.38 -7.34 12.72
C TRP A 26 -0.87 -7.24 13.59
N VAL A 27 -1.70 -6.23 13.31
CA VAL A 27 -2.98 -5.99 13.97
C VAL A 27 -4.15 -6.42 13.10
N ASP A 28 -5.32 -6.64 13.72
CA ASP A 28 -6.54 -6.97 12.99
C ASP A 28 -6.92 -5.81 12.04
N GLY A 29 -7.14 -6.15 10.78
CA GLY A 29 -7.67 -5.31 9.72
C GLY A 29 -8.93 -4.54 10.12
N ARG A 30 -9.75 -5.12 11.00
CA ARG A 30 -11.01 -4.53 11.49
C ARG A 30 -10.82 -3.21 12.24
N VAL A 31 -9.63 -2.97 12.80
CA VAL A 31 -9.32 -1.76 13.56
C VAL A 31 -9.35 -0.50 12.68
N THR A 32 -9.16 -0.63 11.36
CA THR A 32 -9.14 0.52 10.43
C THR A 32 -10.43 0.72 9.64
N VAL A 33 -11.48 -0.07 9.88
CA VAL A 33 -12.76 0.05 9.18
C VAL A 33 -13.88 0.49 10.13
N GLY A 34 -14.78 1.33 9.62
CA GLY A 34 -16.03 1.63 10.31
C GLY A 34 -16.89 0.37 10.50
N SER A 35 -17.95 0.49 11.31
CA SER A 35 -18.81 -0.64 11.74
C SER A 35 -19.28 -1.56 10.60
N GLN A 36 -19.50 -1.03 9.40
CA GLN A 36 -19.95 -1.81 8.24
C GLN A 36 -18.84 -2.68 7.60
N GLY A 37 -17.57 -2.27 7.67
CA GLY A 37 -16.45 -3.02 7.12
C GLY A 37 -15.91 -4.10 8.06
N ALA A 38 -16.15 -3.95 9.37
CA ALA A 38 -15.61 -4.85 10.39
C ALA A 38 -16.18 -6.28 10.29
N ALA A 39 -17.41 -6.43 9.78
CA ALA A 39 -18.06 -7.73 9.63
C ALA A 39 -17.38 -8.63 8.57
N VAL A 40 -16.73 -8.04 7.57
CA VAL A 40 -16.21 -8.76 6.40
C VAL A 40 -14.69 -8.68 6.22
N LYS A 41 -14.02 -7.75 6.92
CA LYS A 41 -12.57 -7.60 6.83
C LYS A 41 -11.86 -8.66 7.69
N GLN A 42 -11.31 -9.68 7.03
CA GLN A 42 -10.55 -10.78 7.64
C GLN A 42 -9.10 -10.76 7.14
N ASN A 43 -8.41 -9.64 7.34
CA ASN A 43 -7.00 -9.52 7.00
C ASN A 43 -6.21 -8.97 8.18
N GLN A 44 -4.91 -9.18 8.17
CA GLN A 44 -3.99 -8.50 9.08
C GLN A 44 -3.39 -7.29 8.37
N GLN A 45 -3.03 -6.27 9.13
CA GLN A 45 -2.31 -5.10 8.65
C GLN A 45 -1.22 -4.73 9.66
N ILE A 46 -0.14 -4.12 9.21
CA ILE A 46 0.79 -3.47 10.14
C ILE A 46 0.10 -2.25 10.76
N ASP A 47 0.39 -1.96 12.04
CA ASP A 47 -0.18 -0.78 12.70
C ASP A 47 0.32 0.50 12.01
N THR A 48 -0.63 1.33 11.55
CA THR A 48 -0.38 2.56 10.80
C THR A 48 0.31 3.65 11.62
N ARG A 49 0.33 3.51 12.95
CA ARG A 49 1.01 4.42 13.89
C ARG A 49 2.50 4.08 14.05
N THR A 50 2.97 2.99 13.45
CA THR A 50 4.36 2.58 13.57
C THR A 50 5.28 3.39 12.64
N PRO A 51 6.53 3.68 13.06
CA PRO A 51 7.53 4.27 12.17
C PRO A 51 7.87 3.38 10.96
N LEU A 52 7.63 2.06 11.07
CA LEU A 52 7.80 1.14 9.96
C LEU A 52 6.77 1.40 8.85
N TYR A 53 5.49 1.56 9.21
CA TYR A 53 4.43 1.88 8.26
C TYR A 53 4.75 3.14 7.45
N ALA A 54 5.10 4.24 8.14
CA ALA A 54 5.42 5.51 7.48
C ALA A 54 6.62 5.39 6.52
N ARG A 55 7.66 4.64 6.90
CA ARG A 55 8.85 4.42 6.06
C ARG A 55 8.53 3.60 4.81
N LEU A 56 7.83 2.46 4.98
CA LEU A 56 7.45 1.62 3.85
C LEU A 56 6.50 2.34 2.91
N GLN A 57 5.53 3.09 3.45
CA GLN A 57 4.61 3.90 2.66
C GLN A 57 5.35 4.94 1.81
N ALA A 58 6.27 5.70 2.42
CA ALA A 58 7.07 6.70 1.70
C ALA A 58 7.91 6.06 0.59
N ALA A 59 8.55 4.92 0.87
CA ALA A 59 9.35 4.20 -0.11
C ALA A 59 8.50 3.74 -1.32
N VAL A 60 7.33 3.14 -1.10
CA VAL A 60 6.43 2.74 -2.20
C VAL A 60 5.98 3.95 -3.02
N LEU A 61 5.64 5.06 -2.36
CA LEU A 61 5.21 6.28 -3.06
C LEU A 61 6.32 6.85 -3.94
N ASP A 62 7.55 6.91 -3.44
CA ASP A 62 8.70 7.40 -4.22
C ASP A 62 8.99 6.51 -5.42
N MET A 63 8.85 5.19 -5.26
CA MET A 63 9.01 4.24 -6.36
C MET A 63 7.92 4.45 -7.42
N LEU A 64 6.65 4.56 -7.02
CA LEU A 64 5.55 4.87 -7.95
C LEU A 64 5.73 6.20 -8.68
N ARG A 65 6.31 7.23 -8.02
CA ARG A 65 6.67 8.50 -8.66
C ARG A 65 7.76 8.35 -9.73
N GLY A 66 8.51 7.25 -9.72
CA GLY A 66 9.48 6.91 -10.77
C GLY A 66 8.85 6.34 -12.04
N HIS A 67 7.58 5.91 -12.02
CA HIS A 67 6.94 5.24 -13.16
C HIS A 67 6.01 6.20 -13.93
N PRO A 68 6.36 6.62 -15.16
CA PRO A 68 5.53 7.52 -15.97
C PRO A 68 4.10 6.99 -16.23
N GLN A 69 3.95 5.66 -16.27
CA GLN A 69 2.66 4.97 -16.43
C GLN A 69 1.68 5.28 -15.28
N PHE A 70 2.21 5.59 -14.08
CA PHE A 70 1.40 6.01 -12.93
C PHE A 70 0.81 7.41 -13.14
N PHE A 71 1.56 8.32 -13.77
CA PHE A 71 1.12 9.70 -14.01
C PHE A 71 0.32 9.91 -15.29
N PHE A 72 0.44 9.02 -16.27
CA PHE A 72 -0.28 9.14 -17.55
C PHE A 72 -1.81 9.20 -17.38
N ARG A 73 -2.33 8.72 -16.23
CA ARG A 73 -3.76 8.82 -15.90
C ARG A 73 -4.17 10.09 -15.14
N ARG A 74 -3.23 10.90 -14.63
CA ARG A 74 -3.58 12.17 -13.95
C ARG A 74 -4.25 13.18 -14.90
N ALA A 75 -4.01 13.06 -16.21
CA ALA A 75 -4.65 13.90 -17.23
C ALA A 75 -6.06 13.43 -17.63
N ALA A 76 -6.53 12.26 -17.15
CA ALA A 76 -7.82 11.70 -17.54
C ALA A 76 -8.47 10.90 -16.40
N ALA A 77 -8.84 11.58 -15.31
CA ALA A 77 -10.01 11.23 -14.47
C ALA A 77 -10.02 12.13 -13.23
N ASN A 78 -10.99 13.03 -13.18
CA ASN A 78 -11.26 13.91 -12.06
C ASN A 78 -12.03 13.19 -10.93
N ASP A 79 -11.76 11.90 -10.66
CA ASP A 79 -12.56 11.10 -9.72
C ASP A 79 -11.84 9.86 -9.18
N PHE A 80 -10.61 10.02 -8.67
CA PHE A 80 -9.97 8.95 -7.89
C PHE A 80 -9.91 9.34 -6.42
N ARG A 81 -10.96 8.96 -5.67
CA ARG A 81 -10.86 8.78 -4.23
C ARG A 81 -9.96 7.57 -3.99
N ALA A 82 -8.68 7.83 -3.76
CA ALA A 82 -7.78 6.86 -3.16
C ALA A 82 -8.28 6.60 -1.73
N VAL A 83 -8.96 5.46 -1.55
CA VAL A 83 -9.07 4.84 -0.23
C VAL A 83 -7.72 4.17 0.00
N VAL A 84 -6.85 4.88 0.73
CA VAL A 84 -5.77 4.28 1.50
C VAL A 84 -6.38 3.76 2.80
#